data_AF-A0A353VSU0-F1
#
_entry.id   AF-A0A353VSU0-F1
#
_cell.length_a   1.000
_cell.length_b   1.000
_cell.length_c   1.000
_cell.angle_alpha   90.00
_cell.angle_beta   90.00
_cell.angle_gamma   90.00
#
_symmetry.space_group_name_H-M   'P 1'
#
loop_
_entity.id
_entity.type
_entity.pdbx_description
1 polymer ?
#
loop_
_entity_poly.entity_id
_entity_poly.type
_entity_poly.pdbx_seq_one_letter_code
_entity_poly.pdbx_strand_id
1 'polypeptide(L)'
;MVYFCYVDESGTPQIPGNTSHYILCGISIPVKDWKKCDSAINKIKVKYGLSDSEIHTGWIMRSYLEQTRIPEFDTMSFAERRSEVIKQRKAEIFRVKKGPPANFR
;
A
#
# COMPACT_ATOMS: atom_id res chain seq x y z
N MET A 1 -30.36 -9.40 -10.40
CA MET A 1 -29.21 -8.45 -10.43
C MET A 1 -27.95 -9.27 -10.22
N VAL A 2 -26.95 -9.14 -11.11
CA VAL A 2 -25.74 -9.99 -11.09
C VAL A 2 -24.55 -9.18 -10.58
N TYR A 3 -23.69 -9.82 -9.78
CA TYR A 3 -22.51 -9.23 -9.16
C TYR A 3 -21.27 -10.06 -9.47
N PHE A 4 -20.13 -9.38 -9.61
CA PHE A 4 -18.82 -10.00 -9.43
C PHE A 4 -18.44 -9.93 -7.96
N CYS A 5 -18.11 -11.08 -7.39
CA CYS A 5 -17.58 -11.18 -6.04
C CYS A 5 -16.16 -11.74 -6.13
N TYR A 6 -15.21 -11.10 -5.47
CA TYR A 6 -13.82 -11.51 -5.44
C TYR A 6 -13.30 -11.45 -4.00
N VAL A 7 -12.49 -12.43 -3.63
CA VAL A 7 -11.87 -12.54 -2.30
C VAL A 7 -10.38 -12.80 -2.50
N ASP A 8 -9.56 -12.08 -1.75
CA ASP A 8 -8.10 -12.22 -1.77
C ASP A 8 -7.52 -12.04 -0.36
N GLU A 9 -6.35 -12.62 -0.15
CA GLU A 9 -5.67 -12.65 1.14
C GLU A 9 -4.20 -12.23 1.01
N SER A 10 -3.66 -11.67 2.09
CA SER A 10 -2.27 -11.26 2.13
C SER A 10 -1.69 -11.45 3.52
N GLY A 11 -0.56 -12.16 3.59
CA GLY A 11 0.12 -12.52 4.83
C GLY A 11 -0.01 -14.01 5.16
N THR A 12 0.59 -14.44 6.28
CA THR A 12 0.50 -15.83 6.76
C THR A 12 -0.48 -15.91 7.94
N PRO A 13 -1.50 -16.78 7.89
CA PRO A 13 -2.48 -16.91 8.97
C PRO A 13 -1.95 -17.69 10.20
N GLN A 14 -0.79 -18.34 10.11
CA GLN A 14 -0.21 -19.12 11.22
C GLN A 14 0.23 -18.27 12.42
N ILE A 15 0.14 -18.88 13.63
CA ILE A 15 0.77 -18.41 14.86
C ILE A 15 1.73 -19.51 15.36
N PRO A 16 3.05 -19.25 15.49
CA PRO A 16 3.73 -18.00 15.13
C PRO A 16 3.95 -17.92 13.60
N GLY A 17 3.58 -16.78 13.01
CA GLY A 17 3.76 -16.49 11.59
C GLY A 17 4.96 -15.59 11.32
N ASN A 18 5.41 -15.55 10.06
CA ASN A 18 6.55 -14.71 9.62
C ASN A 18 6.14 -13.30 9.18
N THR A 19 4.83 -13.05 9.05
CA THR A 19 4.28 -11.73 8.72
C THR A 19 3.67 -11.10 9.96
N SER A 20 3.85 -9.80 10.13
CA SER A 20 3.23 -9.07 11.24
C SER A 20 1.72 -8.92 11.12
N HIS A 21 1.13 -9.26 9.96
CA HIS A 21 -0.29 -9.05 9.67
C HIS A 21 -0.80 -10.16 8.73
N TYR A 22 -2.07 -10.53 8.88
CA TYR A 22 -2.85 -11.30 7.90
C TYR A 22 -4.09 -10.49 7.56
N ILE A 23 -4.39 -10.36 6.26
CA ILE A 23 -5.49 -9.54 5.74
C ILE A 23 -6.31 -10.40 4.80
N LEU A 24 -7.62 -10.41 4.98
CA LEU A 24 -8.60 -11.01 4.08
C LEU A 24 -9.53 -9.89 3.60
N CYS A 25 -9.70 -9.73 2.30
CA CYS A 25 -10.58 -8.72 1.72
C CYS A 25 -11.53 -9.36 0.71
N GLY A 26 -12.79 -8.93 0.77
CA GLY A 26 -13.80 -9.26 -0.22
C GLY A 26 -14.33 -8.00 -0.89
N ILE A 27 -14.47 -8.03 -2.21
CA ILE A 27 -15.13 -6.97 -2.98
C ILE A 27 -16.34 -7.53 -3.71
N SER A 28 -17.41 -6.74 -3.80
CA SER A 28 -18.59 -7.04 -4.59
C SER A 28 -18.93 -5.86 -5.49
N ILE A 29 -19.00 -6.11 -6.79
CA ILE A 29 -19.23 -5.08 -7.81
C ILE A 29 -20.44 -5.50 -8.65
N PRO A 30 -21.49 -4.68 -8.77
CA PRO A 30 -22.56 -4.93 -9.74
C PRO A 30 -21.97 -5.08 -11.14
N VAL A 31 -22.36 -6.11 -11.91
CA VAL A 31 -21.75 -6.39 -13.23
C VAL A 31 -21.84 -5.17 -14.16
N LYS A 32 -22.91 -4.38 -14.07
CA LYS A 32 -23.11 -3.15 -14.85
C LYS A 32 -22.02 -2.09 -14.63
N ASP A 33 -21.39 -2.08 -13.45
CA ASP A 33 -20.40 -1.07 -13.04
C ASP A 33 -18.96 -1.53 -13.29
N TRP A 34 -18.74 -2.80 -13.69
CA TRP A 34 -17.41 -3.39 -13.89
C TRP A 34 -16.48 -2.52 -14.75
N LYS A 35 -16.92 -2.12 -15.95
CA LYS A 35 -16.10 -1.32 -16.88
C LYS A 35 -15.79 0.07 -16.34
N LYS A 36 -16.71 0.65 -15.56
CA LYS A 36 -16.50 1.94 -14.90
C LYS A 36 -15.43 1.80 -13.81
N CYS A 37 -15.51 0.77 -12.99
CA CYS A 37 -14.51 0.47 -11.96
C CYS A 37 -13.13 0.23 -12.58
N ASP A 38 -13.04 -0.61 -13.61
CA ASP A 38 -11.80 -0.91 -14.33
C ASP A 38 -11.14 0.37 -14.90
N SER A 39 -11.92 1.23 -15.56
CA SER A 39 -11.41 2.52 -16.07
C SER A 39 -10.92 3.45 -14.95
N ALA A 40 -11.65 3.53 -13.83
CA ALA A 40 -11.26 4.36 -12.70
C ALA A 40 -9.96 3.85 -12.04
N ILE A 41 -9.84 2.53 -11.85
CA ILE A 41 -8.64 1.90 -11.29
C ILE A 41 -7.45 2.13 -12.21
N ASN A 42 -7.61 1.96 -13.53
CA ASN A 42 -6.52 2.18 -14.47
C ASN A 42 -6.02 3.64 -14.48
N LYS A 43 -6.91 4.63 -14.35
CA LYS A 43 -6.50 6.04 -14.21
C LYS A 43 -5.65 6.26 -12.95
N ILE A 44 -6.03 5.62 -11.83
CA ILE A 44 -5.25 5.68 -10.59
C ILE A 44 -3.89 5.00 -10.80
N LYS A 45 -3.87 3.78 -11.36
CA LYS A 45 -2.63 3.03 -11.62
C LYS A 45 -1.65 3.81 -12.48
N VAL A 46 -2.12 4.48 -13.53
CA VAL A 46 -1.30 5.35 -14.39
C VAL A 46 -0.65 6.48 -13.58
N LYS A 47 -1.39 7.16 -12.70
CA LYS A 47 -0.84 8.23 -11.83
C LYS A 47 0.34 7.76 -10.98
N TYR A 48 0.34 6.48 -10.59
CA TYR A 48 1.37 5.88 -9.74
C TYR A 48 2.36 4.98 -10.49
N GLY A 49 2.34 4.94 -11.82
CA GLY A 49 3.25 4.10 -12.60
C GLY A 49 3.02 2.59 -12.41
N LEU A 50 1.80 2.19 -12.10
CA LEU A 50 1.40 0.82 -11.76
C LEU A 50 0.55 0.14 -12.84
N SER A 51 0.45 0.70 -14.05
CA SER A 51 -0.49 0.23 -15.10
C SER A 51 -0.47 -1.28 -15.32
N ASP A 52 0.71 -1.90 -15.35
CA ASP A 52 0.88 -3.34 -15.59
C ASP A 52 0.99 -4.18 -14.31
N SER A 53 0.85 -3.55 -13.14
CA SER A 53 0.94 -4.23 -11.85
C SER A 53 -0.43 -4.71 -11.37
N GLU A 54 -0.48 -5.94 -10.87
CA GLU A 54 -1.60 -6.40 -10.06
C GLU A 54 -1.58 -5.69 -8.70
N ILE A 55 -2.75 -5.27 -8.21
CA ILE A 55 -2.88 -4.62 -6.90
C ILE A 55 -3.34 -5.68 -5.90
N HIS A 56 -2.43 -6.13 -5.04
CA HIS A 56 -2.74 -7.10 -4.01
C HIS A 56 -3.53 -6.47 -2.85
N THR A 57 -4.39 -7.25 -2.20
CA THR A 57 -5.17 -6.81 -1.02
C THR A 57 -4.32 -6.17 0.06
N GLY A 58 -3.11 -6.70 0.29
CA GLY A 58 -2.17 -6.15 1.27
C GLY A 58 -1.72 -4.72 0.97
N TRP A 59 -1.74 -4.29 -0.29
CA TRP A 59 -1.37 -2.92 -0.67
C TRP A 59 -2.52 -1.93 -0.42
N ILE A 60 -3.75 -2.38 -0.55
CA ILE A 60 -4.94 -1.55 -0.35
C ILE A 60 -5.15 -1.27 1.14
N MET A 61 -4.98 -2.30 1.97
CA MET A 61 -5.33 -2.22 3.40
C MET A 61 -4.19 -1.72 4.29
N ARG A 62 -2.95 -1.69 3.78
CA ARG A 62 -1.80 -1.29 4.58
C ARG A 62 -1.66 0.23 4.65
N SER A 63 -1.54 0.75 5.87
CA SER A 63 -1.12 2.14 6.10
C SER A 63 0.35 2.31 5.77
N TYR A 64 0.67 3.21 4.83
CA TYR A 64 2.04 3.61 4.50
C TYR A 64 2.37 4.92 5.23
N LEU A 65 2.60 4.82 6.55
CA LEU A 65 2.86 5.98 7.42
C LEU A 65 4.07 6.81 6.99
N GLU A 66 5.04 6.22 6.27
CA GLU A 66 6.15 6.98 5.72
C GLU A 66 5.73 7.95 4.61
N GLN A 67 4.69 7.63 3.84
CA GLN A 67 4.17 8.49 2.77
C GLN A 67 3.41 9.69 3.34
N THR A 68 2.68 9.50 4.45
CA THR A 68 1.91 10.57 5.10
C THR A 68 2.81 11.65 5.72
N ARG A 69 4.10 11.36 5.92
CA ARG A 69 5.11 12.29 6.44
C ARG A 69 5.79 13.11 5.35
N ILE A 70 5.54 12.83 4.08
CA ILE A 70 6.12 13.57 2.95
C ILE A 70 5.14 14.68 2.57
N PRO A 71 5.50 15.97 2.73
CA PRO A 71 4.64 17.08 2.33
C PRO A 71 4.32 17.03 0.84
N GLU A 72 3.09 17.40 0.47
CA GLU A 72 2.64 17.50 -0.93
C GLU A 72 2.83 16.21 -1.75
N PHE A 73 2.86 15.04 -1.09
CA PHE A 73 3.11 13.75 -1.74
C PHE A 73 2.19 13.49 -2.95
N ASP A 74 0.93 13.92 -2.88
CA ASP A 74 -0.06 13.71 -3.95
C ASP A 74 0.14 14.56 -5.21
N THR A 75 0.97 15.62 -5.15
CA THR A 75 1.30 16.47 -6.29
C THR A 75 2.58 16.04 -7.00
N MET A 76 3.45 15.28 -6.31
CA MET A 76 4.72 14.77 -6.84
C MET A 76 4.53 13.79 -8.01
N SER A 77 5.51 13.77 -8.91
CA SER A 77 5.67 12.72 -9.91
C SER A 77 6.02 11.37 -9.25
N PHE A 78 5.82 10.28 -9.99
CA PHE A 78 6.20 8.94 -9.54
C PHE A 78 7.69 8.85 -9.12
N ALA A 79 8.59 9.46 -9.90
CA ALA A 79 10.02 9.44 -9.62
C ALA A 79 10.37 10.17 -8.32
N GLU A 80 9.76 11.33 -8.09
CA GLU A 80 9.93 12.14 -6.87
C GLU A 80 9.39 11.41 -5.64
N ARG A 81 8.16 10.88 -5.72
CA ARG A 81 7.56 10.07 -4.63
C ARG A 81 8.48 8.92 -4.23
N ARG A 82 8.98 8.17 -5.23
CA ARG A 82 9.86 7.03 -4.98
C ARG A 82 11.15 7.47 -4.30
N SER A 83 11.75 8.58 -4.73
CA SER A 83 12.97 9.14 -4.13
C SER A 83 12.75 9.54 -2.67
N GLU A 84 11.70 10.30 -2.36
CA GLU A 84 11.40 10.77 -1.00
C GLU A 84 11.02 9.61 -0.06
N VAL A 85 10.27 8.61 -0.52
CA VAL A 85 9.98 7.40 0.27
C VAL A 85 11.26 6.63 0.59
N ILE A 86 12.18 6.46 -0.36
CA ILE A 86 13.47 5.78 -0.12
C ILE A 86 14.30 6.56 0.89
N LYS A 87 14.33 7.90 0.80
CA LYS A 87 15.02 8.77 1.74
C LYS A 87 14.44 8.65 3.15
N GLN A 88 13.13 8.68 3.31
CA GLN A 88 12.44 8.46 4.60
C GLN A 88 12.78 7.08 5.19
N ARG A 89 12.72 6.02 4.37
CA ARG A 89 13.09 4.67 4.80
C ARG A 89 14.54 4.56 5.25
N LYS A 90 15.47 5.17 4.52
CA LYS A 90 16.89 5.22 4.91
C LYS A 90 17.07 5.93 6.26
N ALA A 91 16.45 7.10 6.43
CA ALA A 91 16.51 7.86 7.67
C ALA A 91 15.98 7.04 8.87
N GLU A 92 14.87 6.33 8.68
CA GLU A 92 14.28 5.45 9.70
C GLU A 92 15.21 4.28 10.06
N ILE A 93 15.83 3.62 9.07
CA ILE A 93 16.82 2.57 9.32
C ILE A 93 18.02 3.11 10.11
N PHE A 94 18.52 4.31 9.76
CA PHE A 94 19.61 4.95 10.52
C PHE A 94 19.20 5.30 11.95
N ARG A 95 17.95 5.75 12.17
CA ARG A 95 17.40 6.04 13.50
C ARG A 95 17.36 4.78 14.37
N VAL A 96 16.82 3.68 13.85
CA VAL A 96 16.73 2.39 14.57
C VAL A 96 18.12 1.85 14.92
N LYS A 97 19.09 1.95 13.99
CA LYS A 97 20.47 1.48 14.23
C LYS A 97 21.23 2.28 15.29
N LYS A 98 20.89 3.55 15.53
CA LYS A 98 21.56 4.39 16.54
C LYS A 98 21.13 4.09 17.98
N GLY A 99 20.10 3.26 18.18
CA GLY A 99 19.55 2.95 19.51
C GLY A 99 18.79 4.14 20.13
N PRO A 100 18.00 3.91 21.19
CA PRO A 100 17.30 4.99 21.87
C PRO A 100 18.30 5.94 22.53
N PRO A 101 18.00 7.25 22.63
CA PRO A 101 18.84 8.19 23.37
C PRO A 101 19.04 7.70 24.80
N ALA A 102 20.24 7.91 25.35
CA ALA A 102 20.72 7.37 26.62
C ALA A 102 19.89 7.73 27.88
N ASN A 103 18.80 8.49 27.73
CA ASN A 103 17.97 9.03 28.82
C ASN A 103 16.76 8.15 29.17
N PHE A 104 16.72 6.89 28.73
CA PHE A 104 15.70 5.90 29.12
C PHE A 104 16.35 4.67 29.79
N ARG A 105 17.04 4.89 30.91
CA ARG A 105 17.43 3.85 31.87
C ARG A 105 17.13 4.30 33.29
#